data_AF-A0A7X3GMG0-F1
#
_entry.id   AF-A0A7X3GMG0-F1
#
_cell.length_a   1.000
_cell.length_b   1.000
_cell.length_c   1.000
_cell.angle_alpha   90.00
_cell.angle_beta   90.00
_cell.angle_gamma   90.00
#
_symmetry.space_group_name_H-M   'P 1'
#
loop_
_entity.id
_entity.type
_entity.pdbx_description
1 polymer ?
#
loop_
_entity_poly.entity_id
_entity_poly.type
_entity_poly.pdbx_seq_one_letter_code
_entity_poly.pdbx_strand_id
1 'polypeptide(L)'
;MEWKKARDYWLNDSPMARGNAFNKKSVAEEWYPCNEVHLSNGKRLDSYDPIKGEIVSRKATDLADIELSTFESYLKEMKMKYEPGTIIRTDKYADFKPPIDGQPLKGKQILEIPASNKNFSEIQDYIDLAKNKYGIEIRFREE
;
A
#
# COMPACT_ATOMS: atom_id res chain seq x y z
N MET A 1 -4.10 20.68 28.97
CA MET A 1 -4.24 21.24 27.61
C MET A 1 -3.35 20.53 26.59
N GLU A 2 -2.13 20.11 26.96
CA GLU A 2 -1.23 19.38 26.04
C GLU A 2 -1.75 18.04 25.55
N TRP A 3 -2.43 17.25 26.41
CA TRP A 3 -2.92 15.93 26.02
C TRP A 3 -4.00 15.96 24.93
N LYS A 4 -4.82 17.02 24.86
CA LYS A 4 -5.81 17.20 23.79
C LYS A 4 -5.12 17.56 22.47
N LYS A 5 -4.14 18.47 22.51
CA LYS A 5 -3.35 18.85 21.33
C LYS A 5 -2.54 17.67 20.79
N ALA A 6 -1.91 16.89 21.66
CA ALA A 6 -1.20 15.66 21.26
C ALA A 6 -2.17 14.63 20.66
N ARG A 7 -3.34 14.42 21.27
CA ARG A 7 -4.36 13.52 20.73
C ARG A 7 -4.85 13.96 19.35
N ASP A 8 -5.16 15.24 19.19
CA ASP A 8 -5.66 15.80 17.94
C ASP A 8 -4.58 15.73 16.84
N TYR A 9 -3.31 15.98 17.18
CA TYR A 9 -2.17 15.77 16.28
C TYR A 9 -2.04 14.30 15.86
N TRP A 10 -2.09 13.34 16.79
CA TRP A 10 -2.02 11.92 16.45
C TRP A 10 -3.18 11.45 15.57
N LEU A 11 -4.37 11.99 15.79
CA LEU A 11 -5.58 11.61 15.05
C LEU A 11 -5.68 12.24 13.67
N ASN A 12 -5.17 13.46 13.48
CA ASN A 12 -5.42 14.24 12.27
C ASN A 12 -4.15 14.56 11.46
N ASP A 13 -3.02 14.79 12.13
CA ASP A 13 -1.83 15.42 11.52
C ASP A 13 -0.56 14.54 11.58
N SER A 14 -0.63 13.36 12.21
CA SER A 14 0.51 12.43 12.29
C SER A 14 0.72 11.64 10.99
N PRO A 15 1.92 11.08 10.74
CA PRO A 15 2.14 10.17 9.62
C PRO A 15 1.16 8.99 9.60
N MET A 16 0.72 8.53 10.78
CA MET A 16 -0.29 7.49 10.91
C MET A 16 -1.67 7.99 10.48
N ALA A 17 -2.07 9.20 10.87
CA ALA A 17 -3.33 9.82 10.46
C ALA A 17 -3.37 10.01 8.94
N ARG A 18 -2.30 10.54 8.35
CA ARG A 18 -2.15 10.72 6.90
C ARG A 18 -2.24 9.38 6.16
N GLY A 19 -1.53 8.35 6.62
CA GLY A 19 -1.63 7.00 6.06
C GLY A 19 -3.05 6.41 6.14
N ASN A 20 -3.73 6.59 7.27
CA ASN A 20 -5.12 6.16 7.44
C ASN A 20 -6.07 6.92 6.51
N ALA A 21 -5.87 8.22 6.32
CA ALA A 21 -6.66 9.04 5.40
C ALA A 21 -6.47 8.55 3.95
N PHE A 22 -5.23 8.32 3.54
CA PHE A 22 -4.90 7.81 2.21
C PHE A 22 -5.55 6.44 1.95
N ASN A 23 -5.52 5.54 2.93
CA ASN A 23 -6.18 4.25 2.83
C ASN A 23 -7.72 4.37 2.76
N LYS A 24 -8.32 5.26 3.56
CA LYS A 24 -9.75 5.54 3.54
C LYS A 24 -10.20 6.11 2.19
N LYS A 25 -9.41 6.99 1.60
CA LYS A 25 -9.71 7.58 0.29
C LYS A 25 -9.75 6.52 -0.79
N SER A 26 -8.80 5.58 -0.82
CA SER A 26 -8.85 4.45 -1.75
C SER A 26 -10.14 3.64 -1.67
N VAL A 27 -10.69 3.47 -0.46
CA VAL A 27 -11.95 2.75 -0.25
C VAL A 27 -13.13 3.61 -0.71
N ALA A 28 -13.15 4.89 -0.34
CA ALA A 28 -14.22 5.82 -0.67
C ALA A 28 -14.33 6.09 -2.18
N GLU A 29 -13.21 6.12 -2.89
CA GLU A 29 -13.13 6.28 -4.34
C GLU A 29 -13.10 4.95 -5.11
N GLU A 30 -13.31 3.83 -4.42
CA GLU A 30 -13.44 2.51 -5.03
C GLU A 30 -12.28 2.14 -5.97
N TRP A 31 -11.04 2.51 -5.63
CA TRP A 31 -9.88 2.24 -6.49
C TRP A 31 -9.68 0.75 -6.75
N TYR A 32 -10.14 -0.09 -5.83
CA TYR A 32 -9.95 -1.54 -5.84
C TYR A 32 -11.18 -2.28 -5.32
N PRO A 33 -11.46 -3.48 -5.87
CA PRO A 33 -12.60 -4.29 -5.46
C PRO A 33 -12.44 -4.90 -4.06
N CYS A 34 -11.19 -5.23 -3.66
CA CYS A 34 -10.89 -5.82 -2.36
C CYS A 34 -9.92 -4.93 -1.59
N ASN A 35 -10.26 -4.56 -0.37
CA ASN A 35 -9.55 -3.64 0.51
C ASN A 35 -9.36 -4.27 1.90
N GLU A 36 -8.21 -4.06 2.52
CA GLU A 36 -7.86 -4.65 3.83
C GLU A 36 -7.98 -6.18 3.84
N VAL A 37 -7.29 -6.83 2.90
CA VAL A 37 -7.36 -8.30 2.71
C VAL A 37 -6.41 -9.00 3.67
N HIS A 38 -6.93 -9.95 4.46
CA HIS A 38 -6.13 -10.75 5.39
C HIS A 38 -5.47 -11.94 4.68
N LEU A 39 -4.25 -12.28 5.11
CA LEU A 39 -3.42 -13.32 4.53
C LEU A 39 -3.05 -14.39 5.56
N SER A 40 -2.71 -15.59 5.09
CA SER A 40 -2.36 -16.74 5.94
C SER A 40 -1.11 -16.53 6.78
N ASN A 41 -0.24 -15.59 6.40
CA ASN A 41 0.95 -15.21 7.16
C ASN A 41 0.65 -14.18 8.28
N GLY A 42 -0.63 -13.92 8.57
CA GLY A 42 -1.08 -12.97 9.59
C GLY A 42 -0.91 -11.50 9.20
N LYS A 43 -0.57 -11.20 7.94
CA LYS A 43 -0.49 -9.84 7.41
C LYS A 43 -1.81 -9.42 6.78
N ARG A 44 -1.98 -8.11 6.65
CA ARG A 44 -3.14 -7.47 6.02
C ARG A 44 -2.66 -6.57 4.90
N LEU A 45 -3.09 -6.87 3.68
CA LEU A 45 -2.78 -6.14 2.47
C LEU A 45 -3.75 -4.95 2.32
N ASP A 46 -3.26 -3.80 1.85
CA ASP A 46 -4.08 -2.59 1.76
C ASP A 46 -5.19 -2.75 0.72
N SER A 47 -4.85 -3.24 -0.49
CA SER A 47 -5.84 -3.58 -1.52
C SER A 47 -5.37 -4.72 -2.43
N TYR A 48 -6.33 -5.42 -3.03
CA TYR A 48 -6.12 -6.48 -4.02
C TYR A 48 -7.12 -6.36 -5.18
N ASP A 49 -6.61 -6.45 -6.41
CA ASP A 49 -7.46 -6.62 -7.61
C ASP A 49 -7.20 -8.01 -8.21
N PRO A 50 -8.10 -8.98 -8.00
CA PRO A 50 -7.96 -10.33 -8.54
C PRO A 50 -8.15 -10.39 -10.07
N ILE A 51 -8.80 -9.40 -10.67
CA ILE A 51 -9.09 -9.36 -12.11
C ILE A 51 -7.87 -8.83 -12.86
N LYS A 52 -7.29 -7.72 -12.39
CA LYS A 52 -6.08 -7.13 -12.97
C LYS A 52 -4.79 -7.79 -12.47
N GLY A 53 -4.86 -8.56 -11.38
CA GLY A 53 -3.70 -9.15 -10.72
C GLY A 53 -2.82 -8.07 -10.08
N GLU A 54 -3.39 -7.27 -9.18
CA GLU A 54 -2.67 -6.19 -8.51
C GLU A 54 -2.65 -6.41 -7.00
N ILE A 55 -1.44 -6.50 -6.43
CA ILE A 55 -1.16 -6.65 -5.01
C ILE A 55 -0.64 -5.31 -4.51
N VAL A 56 -1.46 -4.59 -3.75
CA VAL A 56 -1.25 -3.15 -3.53
C VAL A 56 -0.95 -2.86 -2.07
N SER A 57 0.14 -2.12 -1.84
CA SER A 57 0.41 -1.51 -0.55
C SER A 57 0.60 -0.01 -0.69
N ARG A 58 0.18 0.76 0.31
CA ARG A 58 0.22 2.22 0.31
C ARG A 58 1.20 2.76 1.35
N LYS A 59 1.92 3.82 0.98
CA LYS A 59 2.73 4.62 1.90
C LYS A 59 2.46 6.10 1.67
N ALA A 60 1.84 6.76 2.64
CA ALA A 60 1.69 8.21 2.69
C ALA A 60 3.03 8.86 3.08
N THR A 61 3.98 8.89 2.15
CA THR A 61 5.34 9.38 2.39
C THR A 61 5.77 10.29 1.27
N ASP A 62 6.36 11.43 1.64
CA ASP A 62 7.06 12.31 0.71
C ASP A 62 8.50 11.82 0.59
N LEU A 63 8.92 11.45 -0.62
CA LEU A 63 10.22 10.87 -0.91
C LEU A 63 11.37 11.86 -0.65
N ALA A 64 11.10 13.16 -0.80
CA ALA A 64 12.07 14.21 -0.51
C ALA A 64 12.45 14.30 0.98
N ASP A 65 11.63 13.76 1.87
CA ASP A 65 11.82 13.82 3.33
C ASP A 65 12.43 12.53 3.90
N ILE A 66 12.78 11.56 3.05
CA ILE A 66 13.33 10.29 3.49
C ILE A 66 14.62 9.93 2.76
N GLU A 67 15.46 9.18 3.47
CA GLU A 67 16.64 8.55 2.87
C GLU A 67 16.23 7.44 1.91
N LEU A 68 17.00 7.23 0.84
CA LEU A 68 16.81 6.13 -0.10
C LEU A 68 16.77 4.75 0.59
N SER A 69 17.56 4.59 1.65
CA SER A 69 17.58 3.36 2.47
C SER A 69 16.23 3.08 3.15
N THR A 70 15.51 4.12 3.54
CA THR A 70 14.15 4.02 4.10
C THR A 70 13.17 3.57 3.02
N PHE A 71 13.25 4.14 1.82
CA PHE A 71 12.44 3.70 0.68
C PHE A 71 12.71 2.23 0.32
N GLU A 72 13.99 1.82 0.26
CA GLU A 72 14.35 0.41 0.04
C GLU A 72 13.77 -0.52 1.12
N SER A 73 13.68 -0.06 2.37
CA SER A 73 13.07 -0.85 3.44
C SER A 73 11.59 -1.12 3.16
N TYR A 74 10.85 -0.14 2.61
CA TYR A 74 9.45 -0.32 2.21
C TYR A 74 9.31 -1.37 1.11
N LEU A 75 10.19 -1.33 0.11
CA LEU A 75 10.21 -2.31 -0.98
C LEU A 75 10.49 -3.72 -0.46
N LYS A 76 11.51 -3.89 0.40
CA LYS A 76 11.85 -5.17 1.04
C LYS A 76 10.68 -5.71 1.87
N GLU A 77 10.07 -4.87 2.69
CA GLU A 77 8.91 -5.24 3.48
C GLU A 77 7.76 -5.71 2.58
N MET A 78 7.48 -5.00 1.50
CA MET A 78 6.43 -5.35 0.56
C MET A 78 6.68 -6.72 -0.08
N LYS A 79 7.90 -7.00 -0.53
CA LYS A 79 8.29 -8.31 -1.08
C LYS A 79 8.00 -9.43 -0.10
N MET A 80 8.44 -9.28 1.14
CA MET A 80 8.33 -10.33 2.16
C MET A 80 6.89 -10.52 2.66
N LYS A 81 6.15 -9.42 2.88
CA LYS A 81 4.81 -9.48 3.49
C LYS A 81 3.75 -9.97 2.50
N TYR A 82 3.89 -9.65 1.22
CA TYR A 82 2.84 -9.81 0.20
C TYR A 82 3.34 -10.58 -1.02
N GLU A 83 4.19 -11.57 -0.80
CA GLU A 83 4.74 -12.41 -1.87
C GLU A 83 3.61 -13.07 -2.67
N PRO A 84 3.62 -13.00 -4.02
CA PRO A 84 2.71 -13.79 -4.85
C PRO A 84 2.79 -15.28 -4.46
N GLY A 85 1.65 -15.93 -4.30
CA GLY A 85 1.57 -17.27 -3.72
C GLY A 85 1.09 -17.29 -2.26
N THR A 86 1.22 -16.19 -1.52
CA THR A 86 0.68 -16.10 -0.15
C THR A 86 -0.83 -16.30 -0.17
N ILE A 87 -1.35 -17.18 0.68
CA ILE A 87 -2.77 -17.54 0.67
C ILE A 87 -3.62 -16.43 1.30
N ILE A 88 -4.67 -16.04 0.60
CA ILE A 88 -5.70 -15.12 1.08
C ILE A 88 -6.58 -15.85 2.09
N ARG A 89 -6.88 -15.20 3.22
CA ARG A 89 -7.73 -15.69 4.29
C ARG A 89 -8.68 -14.60 4.74
N THR A 90 -9.86 -14.52 4.13
CA THR A 90 -10.83 -13.44 4.36
C THR A 90 -12.27 -13.92 4.18
N ASP A 91 -13.15 -13.54 5.10
CA ASP A 91 -14.60 -13.76 5.02
C ASP A 91 -15.34 -12.54 4.46
N LYS A 92 -14.74 -11.34 4.56
CA LYS A 92 -15.26 -10.05 4.05
C LYS A 92 -15.72 -10.07 2.59
N TYR A 93 -15.20 -10.99 1.78
CA TYR A 93 -15.43 -11.07 0.34
C TYR A 93 -16.08 -12.40 -0.10
N ALA A 94 -16.88 -13.03 0.77
CA ALA A 94 -17.53 -14.31 0.50
C ALA A 94 -18.38 -14.32 -0.80
N ASP A 95 -19.04 -13.20 -1.08
CA ASP A 95 -19.89 -13.04 -2.27
C ASP A 95 -19.12 -12.64 -3.53
N PHE A 96 -17.84 -12.28 -3.42
CA PHE A 96 -17.02 -11.90 -4.57
C PHE A 96 -16.81 -13.12 -5.50
N LYS A 97 -16.92 -12.91 -6.82
CA LYS A 97 -16.76 -13.96 -7.84
C LYS A 97 -15.69 -13.57 -8.87
N PRO A 98 -14.68 -14.42 -9.12
CA PRO A 98 -14.42 -15.72 -8.47
C PRO A 98 -14.04 -15.55 -6.98
N PRO A 99 -14.34 -16.54 -6.11
CA PRO A 99 -13.98 -16.44 -4.70
C PRO A 99 -12.47 -16.28 -4.53
N ILE A 100 -12.07 -15.36 -3.65
CA ILE A 100 -10.65 -15.09 -3.38
C ILE A 100 -10.15 -15.79 -2.12
N ASP A 101 -11.04 -16.16 -1.19
CA ASP A 101 -10.62 -16.87 0.02
C ASP A 101 -10.01 -18.23 -0.32
N GLY A 102 -8.90 -18.56 0.35
CA GLY A 102 -8.12 -19.76 0.10
C GLY A 102 -7.32 -19.74 -1.21
N GLN A 103 -7.43 -18.69 -2.03
CA GLN A 103 -6.62 -18.53 -3.24
C GLN A 103 -5.27 -17.87 -2.92
N PRO A 104 -4.20 -18.21 -3.67
CA PRO A 104 -2.94 -17.47 -3.56
C PRO A 104 -3.08 -16.08 -4.18
N LEU A 105 -2.38 -15.10 -3.61
CA LEU A 105 -2.14 -13.81 -4.26
C LEU A 105 -1.49 -14.03 -5.62
N LYS A 106 -2.05 -13.42 -6.66
CA LYS A 106 -1.51 -13.48 -8.03
C LYS A 106 -1.37 -12.08 -8.61
N GLY A 107 -0.28 -11.90 -9.34
CA GLY A 107 -0.04 -10.69 -10.12
C GLY A 107 1.09 -9.83 -9.57
N LYS A 108 1.08 -8.56 -9.98
CA LYS A 108 2.18 -7.62 -9.74
C LYS A 108 2.03 -6.89 -8.42
N GLN A 109 3.17 -6.64 -7.78
CA GLN A 109 3.26 -5.84 -6.58
C GLN A 109 3.36 -4.36 -6.95
N ILE A 110 2.50 -3.54 -6.36
CA ILE A 110 2.39 -2.10 -6.62
C ILE A 110 2.48 -1.33 -5.30
N LEU A 111 3.48 -0.46 -5.19
CA LEU A 111 3.59 0.49 -4.09
C LEU A 111 2.92 1.81 -4.51
N GLU A 112 1.82 2.13 -3.84
CA GLU A 112 1.11 3.40 -4.00
C GLU A 112 1.69 4.47 -3.08
N ILE A 113 2.06 5.61 -3.66
CA ILE A 113 2.58 6.79 -2.95
C ILE A 113 1.84 8.07 -3.40
N PRO A 114 1.91 9.16 -2.61
CA PRO A 114 1.28 10.43 -2.95
C PRO A 114 1.74 10.97 -4.29
N ALA A 115 0.83 11.54 -5.06
CA ALA A 115 1.11 12.12 -6.38
C ALA A 115 2.01 13.35 -6.34
N SER A 116 2.11 14.02 -5.19
CA SER A 116 3.09 15.09 -4.92
C SER A 116 4.53 14.65 -5.24
N ASN A 117 4.85 13.36 -5.07
CA ASN A 117 6.17 12.79 -5.37
C ASN A 117 6.55 12.84 -6.85
N LYS A 118 5.61 13.09 -7.78
CA LYS A 118 5.94 13.29 -9.20
C LYS A 118 6.86 14.49 -9.42
N ASN A 119 6.83 15.47 -8.50
CA ASN A 119 7.66 16.67 -8.58
C ASN A 119 9.05 16.48 -7.93
N PHE A 120 9.33 15.31 -7.36
CA PHE A 120 10.63 15.02 -6.78
C PHE A 120 11.68 14.82 -7.88
N SER A 121 12.81 15.54 -7.80
CA SER A 121 13.81 15.58 -8.87
C SER A 121 14.42 14.21 -9.19
N GLU A 122 14.52 13.34 -8.19
CA GLU A 122 15.13 12.00 -8.30
C GLU A 122 14.08 10.89 -8.47
N ILE A 123 12.81 11.24 -8.76
CA ILE A 123 11.72 10.26 -8.80
C ILE A 123 11.98 9.09 -9.75
N GLN A 124 12.68 9.33 -10.86
CA GLN A 124 12.99 8.31 -11.83
C GLN A 124 13.93 7.23 -11.25
N ASP A 125 14.93 7.62 -10.45
CA ASP A 125 15.85 6.68 -9.78
C ASP A 125 15.10 5.76 -8.82
N TYR A 126 14.09 6.28 -8.13
CA TYR A 126 13.25 5.52 -7.21
C TYR A 126 12.33 4.54 -7.96
N ILE A 127 11.74 4.97 -9.08
CA ILE A 127 10.93 4.11 -9.96
C ILE A 127 11.80 2.98 -10.53
N ASP A 128 12.99 3.30 -11.03
CA ASP A 128 13.90 2.33 -11.63
C ASP A 128 14.46 1.36 -10.59
N LEU A 129 14.78 1.83 -9.39
CA LEU A 129 15.17 0.97 -8.27
C LEU A 129 14.06 -0.02 -7.91
N ALA A 130 12.82 0.46 -7.73
CA ALA A 130 11.68 -0.39 -7.38
C ALA A 130 11.42 -1.45 -8.47
N LYS A 131 11.43 -1.03 -9.73
CA LYS A 131 11.17 -1.91 -10.87
C LYS A 131 12.30 -2.91 -11.10
N ASN A 132 13.54 -2.45 -11.22
CA ASN A 132 14.66 -3.26 -11.68
C ASN A 132 15.21 -4.17 -10.57
N LYS A 133 15.25 -3.70 -9.32
CA LYS A 133 15.80 -4.48 -8.20
C LYS A 133 14.74 -5.32 -7.49
N TYR A 134 13.49 -4.86 -7.43
CA TYR A 134 12.44 -5.52 -6.65
C TYR A 134 11.26 -6.06 -7.49
N GLY A 135 11.12 -5.65 -8.75
CA GLY A 135 9.96 -5.99 -9.56
C GLY A 135 8.66 -5.39 -9.01
N ILE A 136 8.76 -4.22 -8.38
CA ILE A 136 7.62 -3.49 -7.81
C ILE A 136 7.33 -2.27 -8.70
N GLU A 137 6.07 -2.07 -9.06
CA GLU A 137 5.63 -0.87 -9.75
C GLU A 137 5.31 0.25 -8.75
N ILE A 138 5.74 1.47 -9.04
CA ILE A 138 5.29 2.66 -8.30
C ILE A 138 4.04 3.22 -8.96
N ARG A 139 3.01 3.48 -8.16
CA ARG A 139 1.77 4.12 -8.62
C ARG A 139 1.51 5.38 -7.79
N PHE A 140 1.26 6.48 -8.48
CA PHE A 140 0.97 7.76 -7.85
C PHE A 140 -0.55 7.93 -7.70
N ARG A 141 -0.98 8.37 -6.52
CA ARG A 141 -2.39 8.67 -6.22
C ARG A 141 -2.53 9.97 -5.45
N GLU A 142 -3.63 10.68 -5.68
CA GLU A 142 -3.98 11.87 -4.90
C GLU A 142 -4.38 11.43 -3.48
N GLU A 143 -3.78 12.01 -2.45
CA GLU A 143 -4.13 11.77 -1.04
C GLU A 143 -5.42 12.46 -0.60
#